data_AF-A0A3M1AXV2-F1
#
_entry.id   AF-A0A3M1AXV2-F1
#
_cell.length_a   1.000
_cell.length_b   1.000
_cell.length_c   1.000
_cell.angle_alpha   90.00
_cell.angle_beta   90.00
_cell.angle_gamma   90.00
#
_symmetry.space_group_name_H-M   'P 1'
#
loop_
_entity.id
_entity.type
_entity.pdbx_description
1 polymer ?
#
loop_
_entity_poly.entity_id
_entity_poly.type
_entity_poly.pdbx_seq_one_letter_code
_entity_poly.pdbx_strand_id
1 'polypeptide(L)'
;LDIRNPRQPVATGLVSTANAFALAQQDSFLFVADGAAGFTVIDLHAQATPKVIANRPTTALAQDVVVYQNHAYVAVGSSGMDVFDLADPAAPKFVTNYHVDGFTNHLNISGQRAYLANWETVEIVDISDPDSPQLVATQHALQRAMTVAVQDRIFYVGDWSTLRIYRYDDFPVPDINTDPLELSFGTVPVGQQQVLDLRIENLGLEPLQVKSISVTGAGFSVSSATFTLNRFESRTIPVTYAPLSQHRVSGFISIQSDDPDESQKIVPLIGGERTIGVGDSPADFTLQDTDGQTYHLQDFIQKKNVIVLAFYASW
;
A
#
# COMPACT_ATOMS: atom_id res chain seq x y z
N LEU A 1 6.31 28.79 26.19
CA LEU A 1 4.94 29.05 26.70
C LEU A 1 4.93 28.68 28.17
N ASP A 2 4.58 29.59 29.06
CA ASP A 2 4.30 29.22 30.45
C ASP A 2 2.83 28.81 30.58
N ILE A 3 2.58 27.53 30.87
CA ILE A 3 1.24 26.96 31.03
C ILE A 3 0.89 26.69 32.50
N ARG A 4 1.67 27.19 33.46
CA ARG A 4 1.38 27.04 34.90
C ARG A 4 0.00 27.61 35.26
N ASN A 5 -0.47 28.59 34.49
CA ASN A 5 -1.88 28.93 34.40
C ASN A 5 -2.42 28.58 33.00
N PRO A 6 -3.14 27.46 32.84
CA PRO A 6 -3.68 27.06 31.53
C PRO A 6 -4.76 28.02 31.01
N ARG A 7 -5.31 28.90 31.87
CA ARG A 7 -6.27 29.94 31.48
C ARG A 7 -5.63 31.24 31.04
N GLN A 8 -4.33 31.42 31.28
CA GLN A 8 -3.57 32.63 30.91
C GLN A 8 -2.16 32.23 30.48
N PRO A 9 -2.02 31.57 29.32
CA PRO A 9 -0.71 31.27 28.78
C PRO A 9 0.06 32.56 28.47
N VAL A 10 1.32 32.64 28.90
CA VAL A 10 2.21 33.79 28.65
C VAL A 10 3.39 33.37 27.77
N ALA A 11 3.71 34.20 26.77
CA ALA A 11 4.90 34.02 25.95
C ALA A 11 6.16 34.27 26.79
N THR A 12 7.06 33.29 26.84
CA THR A 12 8.28 33.33 27.67
C THR A 12 9.54 33.63 26.87
N GLY A 13 9.48 33.55 25.54
CA GLY A 13 10.60 33.76 24.63
C GLY A 13 10.09 34.08 23.23
N LEU A 14 10.92 34.76 22.43
CA LEU A 14 10.62 35.16 21.06
C LEU A 14 11.89 35.01 20.22
N VAL A 15 11.72 34.44 19.02
CA VAL A 15 12.77 34.31 18.00
C VAL A 15 12.14 34.58 16.64
N SER A 16 12.82 35.32 15.78
CA SER A 16 12.35 35.63 14.43
C SER A 16 12.72 34.52 13.46
N THR A 17 11.74 34.05 12.70
CA THR A 17 11.88 33.13 11.56
C THR A 17 11.39 33.85 10.29
N ALA A 18 11.63 33.27 9.10
CA ALA A 18 11.15 33.85 7.86
C ALA A 18 9.68 33.49 7.59
N ASN A 19 9.38 32.21 7.45
CA ASN A 19 8.07 31.62 7.19
C ASN A 19 8.00 30.23 7.85
N ALA A 20 7.90 30.19 9.18
CA ALA A 20 7.83 28.93 9.91
C ALA A 20 6.50 28.21 9.66
N PHE A 21 6.51 27.20 8.78
CA PHE A 21 5.34 26.40 8.42
C PHE A 21 5.13 25.23 9.38
N ALA A 22 6.21 24.58 9.80
CA ALA A 22 6.16 23.44 10.71
C ALA A 22 7.37 23.40 11.66
N LEU A 23 7.19 22.66 12.74
CA LEU A 23 8.17 22.53 13.81
C LEU A 23 8.31 21.06 14.22
N ALA A 24 9.54 20.61 14.42
CA ALA A 24 9.85 19.38 15.14
C ALA A 24 10.77 19.73 16.31
N GLN A 25 10.56 19.09 17.46
CA GLN A 25 11.42 19.27 18.63
C GLN A 25 12.11 17.95 18.97
N GLN A 26 13.42 18.00 19.17
CA GLN A 26 14.18 16.90 19.77
C GLN A 26 15.12 17.52 20.82
N ASP A 27 15.06 16.98 22.03
CA ASP A 27 15.79 17.49 23.19
C ASP A 27 15.57 19.00 23.40
N SER A 28 16.67 19.77 23.43
CA SER A 28 16.69 21.23 23.58
C SER A 28 16.83 21.95 22.24
N PHE A 29 16.51 21.30 21.12
CA PHE A 29 16.54 21.91 19.79
C PHE A 29 15.16 21.92 19.14
N LEU A 30 14.86 23.01 18.47
CA LEU A 30 13.67 23.17 17.64
C LEU A 30 14.10 23.30 16.18
N PHE A 31 13.56 22.42 15.37
CA PHE A 31 13.82 22.28 13.95
C PHE A 31 12.62 22.87 13.21
N VAL A 32 12.88 23.74 12.25
CA VAL A 32 11.85 24.57 11.62
C VAL A 32 11.92 24.41 10.11
N ALA A 33 10.79 24.05 9.51
CA ALA A 33 10.56 24.21 8.08
C ALA A 33 10.20 25.68 7.83
N ASP A 34 11.17 26.47 7.37
CA ASP A 34 11.13 27.94 7.34
C ASP A 34 10.83 28.49 5.93
N GLY A 35 10.05 27.75 5.15
CA GLY A 35 9.66 28.13 3.79
C GLY A 35 10.85 28.35 2.88
N ALA A 36 10.94 29.56 2.30
CA ALA A 36 12.04 29.93 1.40
C ALA A 36 13.39 30.13 2.12
N ALA A 37 13.39 30.28 3.45
CA ALA A 37 14.64 30.31 4.23
C ALA A 37 15.21 28.89 4.47
N GLY A 38 14.46 27.84 4.14
CA GLY A 38 14.91 26.45 4.22
C GLY A 38 14.77 25.84 5.60
N PHE A 39 15.79 25.11 6.04
CA PHE A 39 15.80 24.35 7.29
C PHE A 39 16.54 25.13 8.40
N THR A 40 15.80 25.57 9.42
CA THR A 40 16.33 26.38 10.52
C THR A 40 16.39 25.56 11.82
N VAL A 41 17.48 25.69 12.58
CA VAL A 41 17.65 25.07 13.91
C VAL A 41 17.77 26.15 14.97
N ILE A 42 16.99 26.00 16.04
CA ILE A 42 16.89 26.93 17.15
C ILE A 42 17.27 26.20 18.44
N ASP A 43 18.22 26.77 19.18
CA ASP A 43 18.60 26.32 20.50
C ASP A 43 17.59 26.83 21.55
N LEU A 44 17.06 25.89 22.34
CA LEU A 44 16.11 26.10 23.43
C LEU A 44 16.71 25.86 24.82
N HIS A 45 18.02 25.62 24.98
CA HIS A 45 18.65 25.44 26.31
C HIS A 45 18.34 26.61 27.26
N ALA A 46 18.34 27.84 26.72
CA ALA A 46 17.86 29.02 27.42
C ALA A 46 16.44 29.37 26.92
N GLN A 47 15.42 28.71 27.47
CA GLN A 47 14.02 28.81 27.02
C GLN A 47 13.46 30.25 26.96
N ALA A 48 13.96 31.17 27.78
CA ALA A 48 13.54 32.57 27.78
C ALA A 48 14.23 33.40 26.67
N THR A 49 15.33 32.91 26.11
CA THR A 49 16.15 33.56 25.09
C THR A 49 16.57 32.55 24.02
N PRO A 50 15.61 31.96 23.28
CA PRO A 50 15.91 31.01 22.21
C PRO A 50 16.73 31.68 21.09
N LYS A 51 17.59 30.92 20.42
CA LYS A 51 18.49 31.46 19.38
C LYS A 51 18.54 30.58 18.17
N VAL A 52 18.45 31.17 16.98
CA VAL A 52 18.81 30.46 15.74
C VAL A 52 20.30 30.15 15.78
N ILE A 53 20.65 28.87 15.68
CA ILE A 53 22.05 28.40 15.68
C ILE A 53 22.48 27.87 14.31
N ALA A 54 21.54 27.46 13.47
CA ALA A 54 21.81 27.05 12.10
C ALA A 54 20.64 27.41 11.18
N ASN A 55 20.97 27.65 9.92
CA ASN A 55 20.04 27.74 8.81
C ASN A 55 20.70 27.09 7.59
N ARG A 56 19.99 26.21 6.90
CA ARG A 56 20.49 25.46 5.75
C ARG A 56 19.52 25.62 4.58
N PRO A 57 20.04 25.83 3.36
CA PRO A 57 19.19 25.81 2.17
C PRO A 57 18.61 24.41 1.99
N THR A 58 17.35 24.36 1.62
CA THR A 58 16.67 23.18 1.09
C THR A 58 16.60 23.27 -0.43
N THR A 59 16.32 22.15 -1.10
CA THR A 59 16.20 22.06 -2.57
C THR A 59 15.02 22.88 -3.10
N ALA A 60 13.96 23.03 -2.30
CA ALA A 60 12.81 23.90 -2.57
C ALA A 60 12.19 24.42 -1.25
N LEU A 61 10.97 24.96 -1.28
CA LEU A 61 10.32 25.56 -0.11
C LEU A 61 10.06 24.52 0.98
N ALA A 62 10.66 24.69 2.16
CA ALA A 62 10.43 23.82 3.32
C ALA A 62 9.00 24.00 3.85
N GLN A 63 8.19 22.95 3.82
CA GLN A 63 6.77 22.94 4.22
C GLN A 63 6.55 22.25 5.56
N ASP A 64 7.24 21.14 5.77
CA ASP A 64 7.09 20.30 6.95
C ASP A 64 8.44 19.72 7.37
N VAL A 65 8.58 19.34 8.64
CA VAL A 65 9.78 18.72 9.15
C VAL A 65 9.44 17.70 10.23
N VAL A 66 10.04 16.51 10.10
CA VAL A 66 10.05 15.50 11.15
C VAL A 66 11.48 15.13 11.47
N VAL A 67 11.79 15.02 12.76
CA VAL A 67 13.08 14.48 13.22
C VAL A 67 12.87 13.04 13.65
N TYR A 68 13.69 12.15 13.10
CA TYR A 68 13.71 10.74 13.48
C TYR A 68 15.16 10.29 13.65
N GLN A 69 15.46 9.75 14.83
CA GLN A 69 16.82 9.41 15.26
C GLN A 69 17.77 10.62 15.15
N ASN A 70 18.76 10.56 14.27
CA ASN A 70 19.76 11.60 14.06
C ASN A 70 19.60 12.33 12.71
N HIS A 71 18.40 12.28 12.13
CA HIS A 71 18.11 12.91 10.84
C HIS A 71 16.86 13.78 10.89
N ALA A 72 16.89 14.90 10.18
CA ALA A 72 15.71 15.68 9.85
C ALA A 72 15.27 15.34 8.42
N TYR A 73 13.99 15.04 8.27
CA TYR A 73 13.31 14.80 7.01
C TYR A 73 12.39 15.99 6.76
N VAL A 74 12.67 16.75 5.69
CA VAL A 74 12.01 18.02 5.40
C VAL A 74 11.20 17.87 4.13
N ALA A 75 9.88 18.06 4.21
CA ALA A 75 9.03 18.15 3.03
C ALA A 75 9.36 19.46 2.30
N VAL A 76 9.71 19.37 1.03
CA VAL A 76 10.19 20.52 0.24
C VAL A 76 9.28 20.81 -0.96
N GLY A 77 7.97 20.60 -0.81
CA GLY A 77 6.99 20.93 -1.84
C GLY A 77 7.24 20.15 -3.13
N SER A 78 7.51 20.87 -4.23
CA SER A 78 7.68 20.28 -5.57
C SER A 78 8.98 19.48 -5.78
N SER A 79 9.81 19.36 -4.74
CA SER A 79 11.08 18.61 -4.80
C SER A 79 11.08 17.37 -3.89
N GLY A 80 9.94 16.99 -3.33
CA GLY A 80 9.85 15.79 -2.49
C GLY A 80 10.31 16.02 -1.06
N MET A 81 11.35 15.28 -0.63
CA MET A 81 11.84 15.27 0.74
C MET A 81 13.37 15.43 0.79
N ASP A 82 13.86 16.46 1.48
CA ASP A 82 15.27 16.61 1.83
C ASP A 82 15.59 15.86 3.13
N VAL A 83 16.79 15.29 3.21
CA VAL A 83 17.31 14.64 4.42
C VAL A 83 18.55 15.38 4.90
N PHE A 84 18.60 15.69 6.20
CA PHE A 84 19.75 16.30 6.86
C PHE A 84 20.24 15.42 8.03
N ASP A 85 21.55 15.22 8.12
CA ASP A 85 22.22 14.64 9.29
C ASP A 85 22.31 15.70 10.40
N LEU A 86 21.93 15.29 11.61
CA LEU A 86 21.87 16.10 12.83
C LEU A 86 22.92 15.71 13.88
N ALA A 87 24.00 15.00 13.50
CA ALA A 87 25.08 14.63 14.41
C ALA A 87 25.66 15.84 15.17
N ASP A 88 25.66 17.01 14.52
CA ASP A 88 25.87 18.30 15.16
C ASP A 88 24.69 19.25 14.82
N PRO A 89 23.78 19.53 15.78
CA PRO A 89 22.65 20.44 15.56
C PRO A 89 23.04 21.89 15.22
N ALA A 90 24.26 22.31 15.56
CA ALA A 90 24.79 23.62 15.14
C ALA A 90 25.32 23.60 13.70
N ALA A 91 25.58 22.41 13.15
CA ALA A 91 26.04 22.21 11.79
C ALA A 91 25.32 21.07 11.04
N PRO A 92 23.99 21.14 10.84
CA PRO A 92 23.28 20.13 10.06
C PRO A 92 23.85 20.01 8.65
N LYS A 93 24.00 18.78 8.17
CA LYS A 93 24.55 18.48 6.84
C LYS A 93 23.46 17.93 5.94
N PHE A 94 23.34 18.49 4.75
CA PHE A 94 22.48 17.91 3.72
C PHE A 94 23.05 16.55 3.31
N VAL A 95 22.18 15.54 3.32
CA VAL A 95 22.52 14.14 2.99
C VAL A 95 22.08 13.85 1.56
N THR A 96 20.77 13.93 1.32
CA THR A 96 20.18 13.58 0.03
C THR A 96 18.82 14.25 -0.15
N ASN A 97 18.30 14.18 -1.37
CA ASN A 97 16.93 14.53 -1.71
C ASN A 97 16.25 13.29 -2.33
N TYR A 98 15.12 12.90 -1.77
CA TYR A 98 14.22 11.92 -2.37
C TYR A 98 13.17 12.69 -3.19
N HIS A 99 13.36 12.69 -4.51
CA HIS A 99 12.47 13.38 -5.43
C HIS A 99 11.12 12.66 -5.52
N VAL A 100 10.04 13.44 -5.53
CA VAL A 100 8.68 12.96 -5.76
C VAL A 100 8.00 13.82 -6.81
N ASP A 101 7.29 13.17 -7.72
CA ASP A 101 6.41 13.87 -8.65
C ASP A 101 5.14 14.33 -7.91
N GLY A 102 4.96 15.64 -7.81
CA GLY A 102 3.82 16.24 -7.12
C GLY A 102 4.26 17.37 -6.18
N PHE A 103 3.53 17.54 -5.08
CA PHE A 103 3.86 18.55 -4.08
C PHE A 103 3.77 17.94 -2.68
N THR A 104 4.93 17.59 -2.11
CA THR A 104 5.06 17.05 -0.76
C THR A 104 4.86 18.17 0.24
N ASN A 105 3.68 18.20 0.87
CA ASN A 105 3.31 19.26 1.79
C ASN A 105 3.39 18.84 3.26
N HIS A 106 3.40 17.54 3.54
CA HIS A 106 3.42 16.99 4.89
C HIS A 106 4.05 15.60 4.84
N LEU A 107 4.79 15.23 5.89
CA LEU A 107 5.32 13.88 6.04
C LEU A 107 5.17 13.39 7.48
N ASN A 108 5.22 12.08 7.66
CA ASN A 108 5.26 11.47 8.99
C ASN A 108 6.12 10.22 8.95
N ILE A 109 6.67 9.81 10.10
CA ILE A 109 7.61 8.70 10.20
C ILE A 109 7.13 7.69 11.25
N SER A 110 7.12 6.42 10.88
CA SER A 110 6.90 5.30 11.79
C SER A 110 7.94 4.22 11.51
N GLY A 111 8.77 3.91 12.51
CA GLY A 111 9.90 3.00 12.33
C GLY A 111 10.84 3.46 11.21
N GLN A 112 11.15 2.56 10.27
CA GLN A 112 12.04 2.83 9.14
C GLN A 112 11.28 3.28 7.88
N ARG A 113 10.08 3.86 8.04
CA ARG A 113 9.23 4.31 6.94
C ARG A 113 8.89 5.78 7.08
N ALA A 114 9.08 6.54 6.01
CA ALA A 114 8.48 7.85 5.82
C ALA A 114 7.20 7.72 4.97
N TYR A 115 6.16 8.43 5.37
CA TYR A 115 4.89 8.53 4.67
C TYR A 115 4.76 9.97 4.19
N LEU A 116 4.65 10.18 2.89
CA LEU A 116 4.68 11.50 2.25
C LEU A 116 3.32 11.78 1.62
N ALA A 117 2.68 12.90 1.99
CA ALA A 117 1.48 13.38 1.32
C ALA A 117 1.86 14.34 0.17
N ASN A 118 1.63 13.92 -1.07
CA ASN A 118 2.17 14.55 -2.29
C ASN A 118 1.10 15.17 -3.18
N TRP A 119 -0.04 15.55 -2.59
CA TRP A 119 -1.30 15.87 -3.26
C TRP A 119 -1.92 14.71 -4.04
N GLU A 120 -1.34 14.26 -5.14
CA GLU A 120 -1.94 13.24 -6.01
C GLU A 120 -1.69 11.82 -5.51
N THR A 121 -0.65 11.65 -4.71
CA THR A 121 -0.26 10.36 -4.15
C THR A 121 0.05 10.47 -2.66
N VAL A 122 0.04 9.32 -2.00
CA VAL A 122 0.74 9.10 -0.75
C VAL A 122 1.82 8.06 -1.03
N GLU A 123 3.08 8.43 -0.77
CA GLU A 123 4.21 7.52 -0.92
C GLU A 123 4.67 7.01 0.43
N ILE A 124 4.98 5.72 0.47
CA ILE A 124 5.64 5.04 1.58
C ILE A 124 7.07 4.79 1.15
N VAL A 125 8.03 5.29 1.91
CA VAL A 125 9.45 5.31 1.56
C VAL A 125 10.24 4.63 2.68
N ASP A 126 11.10 3.66 2.31
CA ASP A 126 12.11 3.07 3.19
C ASP A 126 13.18 4.10 3.48
N ILE A 127 13.39 4.40 4.76
CA ILE A 127 14.42 5.32 5.25
C ILE A 127 15.43 4.62 6.17
N SER A 128 15.52 3.28 6.09
CA SER A 128 16.53 2.48 6.82
C SER A 128 17.96 2.89 6.49
N ASP A 129 18.20 3.26 5.22
CA ASP A 129 19.40 3.96 4.78
C ASP A 129 19.04 5.42 4.45
N PRO A 130 19.37 6.40 5.31
CA PRO A 130 19.05 7.80 5.08
C PRO A 130 19.82 8.41 3.90
N ASP A 131 20.93 7.81 3.47
CA ASP A 131 21.69 8.25 2.30
C ASP A 131 20.99 7.82 0.99
N SER A 132 20.16 6.77 1.04
CA SER A 132 19.48 6.20 -0.12
C SER A 132 18.04 5.77 0.16
N PRO A 133 17.11 6.70 0.44
CA PRO A 133 15.69 6.36 0.63
C PRO A 133 15.08 5.68 -0.60
N GLN A 134 14.27 4.64 -0.40
CA GLN A 134 13.69 3.83 -1.49
C GLN A 134 12.17 3.83 -1.45
N LEU A 135 11.53 3.99 -2.60
CA LEU A 135 10.07 3.82 -2.70
C LEU A 135 9.69 2.39 -2.30
N VAL A 136 8.68 2.28 -1.43
CA VAL A 136 8.10 1.00 -1.01
C VAL A 136 6.73 0.82 -1.64
N ALA A 137 5.89 1.85 -1.59
CA ALA A 137 4.55 1.80 -2.16
C ALA A 137 4.05 3.20 -2.50
N THR A 138 3.18 3.27 -3.51
CA THR A 138 2.45 4.48 -3.87
C THR A 138 0.96 4.19 -3.80
N GLN A 139 0.23 5.06 -3.11
CA GLN A 139 -1.21 5.03 -3.08
C GLN A 139 -1.76 6.28 -3.76
N HIS A 140 -2.60 6.10 -4.78
CA HIS A 140 -3.28 7.23 -5.41
C HIS A 140 -4.27 7.86 -4.43
N ALA A 141 -4.14 9.17 -4.26
CA ALA A 141 -5.11 9.97 -3.54
C ALA A 141 -6.22 10.37 -4.53
N LEU A 142 -7.49 10.14 -4.18
CA LEU A 142 -8.62 10.51 -5.04
C LEU A 142 -8.83 12.04 -5.10
N GLN A 143 -8.21 12.76 -4.17
CA GLN A 143 -8.11 14.22 -4.08
C GLN A 143 -6.74 14.58 -3.52
N ARG A 144 -6.47 15.87 -3.32
CA ARG A 144 -5.20 16.34 -2.72
C ARG A 144 -5.03 15.78 -1.31
N ALA A 145 -4.12 14.82 -1.14
CA ALA A 145 -3.60 14.41 0.16
C ALA A 145 -2.92 15.63 0.80
N MET A 146 -3.46 16.09 1.93
CA MET A 146 -3.01 17.29 2.64
C MET A 146 -2.28 16.97 3.94
N THR A 147 -2.47 15.78 4.50
CA THR A 147 -1.79 15.40 5.73
C THR A 147 -1.74 13.89 5.81
N VAL A 148 -0.71 13.40 6.49
CA VAL A 148 -0.58 12.01 6.85
C VAL A 148 -0.24 11.90 8.34
N ALA A 149 -0.99 11.06 9.03
CA ALA A 149 -0.66 10.62 10.38
C ALA A 149 -0.41 9.12 10.34
N VAL A 150 0.49 8.62 11.17
CA VAL A 150 0.79 7.20 11.25
C VAL A 150 0.86 6.77 12.71
N GLN A 151 0.29 5.61 12.97
CA GLN A 151 0.44 4.91 14.23
C GLN A 151 0.58 3.42 13.95
N ASP A 152 1.70 2.84 14.39
CA ASP A 152 2.04 1.45 14.13
C ASP A 152 1.98 1.12 12.63
N ARG A 153 1.06 0.24 12.23
CA ARG A 153 0.83 -0.25 10.86
C ARG A 153 -0.33 0.45 10.14
N ILE A 154 -0.91 1.47 10.77
CA ILE A 154 -2.05 2.18 10.23
C ILE A 154 -1.62 3.60 9.92
N PHE A 155 -1.84 4.02 8.67
CA PHE A 155 -1.66 5.41 8.29
C PHE A 155 -2.99 6.01 7.84
N TYR A 156 -3.15 7.28 8.18
CA TYR A 156 -4.36 8.06 8.00
C TYR A 156 -4.03 9.19 7.05
N VAL A 157 -4.80 9.31 5.98
CA VAL A 157 -4.61 10.36 4.97
C VAL A 157 -5.81 11.29 5.03
N GLY A 158 -5.58 12.54 5.40
CA GLY A 158 -6.57 13.59 5.29
C GLY A 158 -6.47 14.26 3.92
N ASP A 159 -7.59 14.33 3.22
CA ASP A 159 -7.77 15.26 2.10
C ASP A 159 -8.80 16.34 2.45
N TRP A 160 -9.23 17.13 1.47
CA TRP A 160 -10.16 18.25 1.68
C TRP A 160 -11.55 17.84 2.16
N SER A 161 -11.95 16.58 1.94
CA SER A 161 -13.33 16.13 2.17
C SER A 161 -13.46 14.79 2.88
N THR A 162 -12.37 14.05 3.02
CA THR A 162 -12.34 12.70 3.53
C THR A 162 -11.10 12.42 4.36
N LEU A 163 -11.27 11.54 5.34
CA LEU A 163 -10.18 10.85 6.04
C LEU A 163 -10.17 9.41 5.51
N ARG A 164 -9.04 8.97 4.96
CA ARG A 164 -8.85 7.57 4.56
C ARG A 164 -7.93 6.88 5.55
N ILE A 165 -8.24 5.63 5.84
CA ILE A 165 -7.49 4.78 6.75
C ILE A 165 -6.92 3.66 5.91
N TYR A 166 -5.60 3.51 5.97
CA TYR A 166 -4.87 2.48 5.28
C TYR A 166 -4.13 1.64 6.30
N ARG A 167 -4.07 0.34 6.05
CA ARG A 167 -3.18 -0.56 6.77
C ARG A 167 -2.02 -0.91 5.85
N TYR A 168 -0.82 -0.75 6.36
CA TYR A 168 0.42 -1.16 5.72
C TYR A 168 1.11 -2.16 6.64
N ASP A 169 1.11 -3.43 6.24
CA ASP A 169 1.74 -4.50 7.00
C ASP A 169 3.15 -4.74 6.44
N ASP A 170 4.19 -4.52 7.26
CA ASP A 170 5.50 -5.14 7.03
C ASP A 170 5.40 -6.60 7.53
N PHE A 171 5.81 -7.55 6.70
CA PHE A 171 5.89 -8.96 7.07
C PHE A 171 7.35 -9.28 7.42
N PRO A 172 7.73 -9.34 8.72
CA PRO A 172 9.12 -9.58 9.13
C PRO A 172 9.58 -11.03 8.91
N VAL A 173 8.75 -11.82 8.25
CA VAL A 173 8.95 -13.21 7.85
C VAL A 173 8.65 -13.29 6.35
N PRO A 174 8.99 -14.39 5.66
CA PRO A 174 8.57 -14.57 4.27
C PRO A 174 7.05 -14.47 4.15
N ASP A 175 6.55 -13.77 3.13
CA ASP A 175 5.11 -13.60 2.87
C ASP A 175 4.84 -13.76 1.38
N ILE A 176 4.13 -14.83 0.99
CA ILE A 176 3.86 -15.19 -0.39
C ILE A 176 2.62 -14.49 -0.91
N ASN A 177 2.76 -13.76 -2.01
CA ASN A 177 1.63 -13.23 -2.75
C ASN A 177 1.64 -13.67 -4.22
N THR A 178 0.45 -13.65 -4.82
CA THR A 178 0.25 -14.01 -6.23
C THR A 178 -0.63 -12.99 -6.94
N ASP A 179 -0.26 -12.63 -8.15
CA ASP A 179 -1.04 -11.76 -9.04
C ASP A 179 -1.09 -12.37 -10.46
N PRO A 180 -2.29 -12.64 -11.01
CA PRO A 180 -3.61 -12.47 -10.41
C PRO A 180 -3.94 -13.53 -9.35
N LEU A 181 -4.94 -13.25 -8.51
CA LEU A 181 -5.45 -14.20 -7.50
C LEU A 181 -6.23 -15.38 -8.12
N GLU A 182 -6.64 -15.27 -9.37
CA GLU A 182 -7.29 -16.32 -10.18
C GLU A 182 -6.82 -16.19 -11.63
N LEU A 183 -6.63 -17.32 -12.30
CA LEU A 183 -6.38 -17.35 -13.74
C LEU A 183 -7.62 -17.85 -14.48
N SER A 184 -8.21 -16.95 -15.28
CA SER A 184 -9.33 -17.26 -16.15
C SER A 184 -8.88 -17.26 -17.60
N PHE A 185 -8.85 -18.44 -18.21
CA PHE A 185 -8.41 -18.64 -19.59
C PHE A 185 -9.51 -18.37 -20.62
N GLY A 186 -10.77 -18.24 -20.17
CA GLY A 186 -11.91 -18.08 -21.07
C GLY A 186 -12.08 -19.26 -22.04
N THR A 187 -12.57 -18.97 -23.24
CA THR A 187 -12.80 -19.96 -24.29
C THR A 187 -11.54 -20.23 -25.09
N VAL A 188 -11.00 -21.45 -24.98
CA VAL A 188 -9.90 -21.94 -25.81
C VAL A 188 -10.42 -23.11 -26.67
N PRO A 189 -10.21 -23.14 -28.00
CA PRO A 189 -10.62 -24.26 -28.85
C PRO A 189 -9.85 -25.54 -28.53
N VAL A 190 -10.52 -26.70 -28.60
CA VAL A 190 -9.87 -28.02 -28.45
C VAL A 190 -8.78 -28.18 -29.52
N GLY A 191 -7.59 -28.61 -29.10
CA GLY A 191 -6.40 -28.70 -29.95
C GLY A 191 -5.56 -27.42 -30.03
N GLN A 192 -6.01 -26.32 -29.43
CA GLN A 192 -5.20 -25.12 -29.17
C GLN A 192 -4.78 -25.08 -27.70
N GLN A 193 -3.94 -24.09 -27.36
CA GLN A 193 -3.56 -23.80 -25.99
C GLN A 193 -3.48 -22.29 -25.77
N GLN A 194 -3.69 -21.87 -24.53
CA GLN A 194 -3.44 -20.50 -24.07
C GLN A 194 -2.49 -20.55 -22.89
N VAL A 195 -1.62 -19.54 -22.81
CA VAL A 195 -0.70 -19.35 -21.69
C VAL A 195 -1.07 -18.04 -21.01
N LEU A 196 -1.22 -18.08 -19.69
CA LEU A 196 -1.34 -16.89 -18.85
C LEU A 196 -0.19 -16.89 -17.84
N ASP A 197 0.23 -15.70 -17.48
CA ASP A 197 1.31 -15.49 -16.53
C ASP A 197 0.76 -15.38 -15.11
N LEU A 198 1.39 -16.11 -14.17
CA LEU A 198 1.17 -15.95 -12.74
C LEU A 198 2.43 -15.34 -12.13
N ARG A 199 2.32 -14.13 -11.58
CA ARG A 199 3.39 -13.54 -10.78
C ARG A 199 3.30 -14.07 -9.36
N ILE A 200 4.42 -14.58 -8.85
CA ILE A 200 4.62 -14.93 -7.44
C ILE A 200 5.60 -13.92 -6.88
N GLU A 201 5.31 -13.34 -5.72
CA GLU A 201 6.16 -12.33 -5.10
C GLU A 201 6.31 -12.58 -3.61
N ASN A 202 7.45 -12.14 -3.07
CA ASN A 202 7.70 -12.12 -1.64
C ASN A 202 7.48 -10.70 -1.10
N LEU A 203 6.40 -10.49 -0.36
CA LEU A 203 6.13 -9.23 0.33
C LEU A 203 6.84 -9.16 1.69
N GLY A 204 7.44 -10.26 2.11
CA GLY A 204 8.22 -10.40 3.33
C GLY A 204 9.59 -9.74 3.29
N LEU A 205 10.12 -9.44 4.47
CA LEU A 205 11.46 -8.89 4.67
C LEU A 205 12.55 -9.96 4.63
N GLU A 206 12.20 -11.21 4.88
CA GLU A 206 13.10 -12.37 4.84
C GLU A 206 12.93 -13.16 3.52
N PRO A 207 13.95 -13.86 3.02
CA PRO A 207 13.85 -14.62 1.78
C PRO A 207 12.79 -15.73 1.83
N LEU A 208 11.90 -15.77 0.84
CA LEU A 208 10.86 -16.78 0.68
C LEU A 208 11.38 -17.96 -0.15
N GLN A 209 11.29 -19.17 0.37
CA GLN A 209 11.58 -20.41 -0.35
C GLN A 209 10.30 -21.06 -0.88
N VAL A 210 10.13 -21.03 -2.19
CA VAL A 210 9.12 -21.82 -2.90
C VAL A 210 9.63 -23.26 -3.03
N LYS A 211 8.96 -24.19 -2.35
CA LYS A 211 9.37 -25.61 -2.20
C LYS A 211 8.80 -26.51 -3.28
N SER A 212 7.62 -26.19 -3.80
CA SER A 212 7.01 -26.92 -4.93
C SER A 212 5.84 -26.16 -5.52
N ILE A 213 5.60 -26.37 -6.80
CA ILE A 213 4.41 -25.88 -7.51
C ILE A 213 3.74 -27.06 -8.19
N SER A 214 2.45 -27.24 -7.93
CA SER A 214 1.63 -28.31 -8.51
C SER A 214 0.32 -27.76 -9.05
N VAL A 215 -0.32 -28.48 -9.96
CA VAL A 215 -1.58 -28.06 -10.58
C VAL A 215 -2.57 -29.21 -10.66
N THR A 216 -3.85 -28.88 -10.54
CA THR A 216 -4.98 -29.80 -10.74
C THR A 216 -5.91 -29.29 -11.83
N GLY A 217 -6.82 -30.16 -12.29
CA GLY A 217 -7.81 -29.84 -13.33
C GLY A 217 -7.36 -30.25 -14.73
N ALA A 218 -8.31 -30.75 -15.52
CA ALA A 218 -8.03 -31.29 -16.85
C ALA A 218 -7.57 -30.18 -17.83
N GLY A 219 -6.48 -30.44 -18.56
CA GLY A 219 -5.94 -29.51 -19.55
C GLY A 219 -5.06 -28.41 -18.98
N PHE A 220 -4.97 -28.24 -17.66
CA PHE A 220 -4.02 -27.30 -17.05
C PHE A 220 -2.64 -27.93 -16.87
N SER A 221 -1.60 -27.14 -17.09
CA SER A 221 -0.22 -27.53 -16.80
C SER A 221 0.62 -26.34 -16.36
N VAL A 222 1.55 -26.63 -15.44
CA VAL A 222 2.54 -25.68 -14.93
C VAL A 222 3.84 -26.46 -14.71
N SER A 223 4.98 -25.80 -14.91
CA SER A 223 6.27 -26.42 -14.58
C SER A 223 6.44 -26.44 -13.07
N SER A 224 6.70 -27.62 -12.50
CA SER A 224 7.16 -27.69 -11.10
C SER A 224 8.51 -26.98 -11.00
N ALA A 225 8.63 -26.09 -10.02
CA ALA A 225 9.84 -25.34 -9.79
C ALA A 225 10.05 -25.12 -8.28
N THR A 226 11.31 -24.97 -7.91
CA THR A 226 11.74 -24.52 -6.59
C THR A 226 12.67 -23.35 -6.76
N PHE A 227 12.51 -22.30 -5.95
CA PHE A 227 13.35 -21.11 -6.02
C PHE A 227 13.19 -20.28 -4.76
N THR A 228 14.14 -19.36 -4.57
CA THR A 228 14.10 -18.36 -3.51
C THR A 228 13.74 -17.02 -4.13
N LEU A 229 12.86 -16.26 -3.48
CA LEU A 229 12.61 -14.86 -3.76
C LEU A 229 13.16 -14.05 -2.58
N ASN A 230 14.12 -13.18 -2.84
CA ASN A 230 14.59 -12.23 -1.84
C ASN A 230 13.48 -11.22 -1.52
N ARG A 231 13.75 -10.34 -0.54
CA ARG A 231 12.83 -9.26 -0.16
C ARG A 231 12.34 -8.49 -1.39
N PHE A 232 11.02 -8.39 -1.55
CA PHE A 232 10.33 -7.70 -2.64
C PHE A 232 10.66 -8.20 -4.05
N GLU A 233 11.31 -9.36 -4.16
CA GLU A 233 11.55 -10.01 -5.44
C GLU A 233 10.27 -10.71 -5.92
N SER A 234 10.07 -10.71 -7.23
CA SER A 234 8.98 -11.43 -7.87
C SER A 234 9.48 -12.29 -9.01
N ARG A 235 8.73 -13.36 -9.29
CA ARG A 235 8.96 -14.25 -10.40
C ARG A 235 7.66 -14.60 -11.08
N THR A 236 7.64 -14.43 -12.39
CA THR A 236 6.52 -14.86 -13.24
C THR A 236 6.72 -16.30 -13.68
N ILE A 237 5.67 -17.12 -13.57
CA ILE A 237 5.62 -18.46 -14.13
C ILE A 237 4.51 -18.57 -15.18
N PRO A 238 4.77 -19.21 -16.33
CA PRO A 238 3.73 -19.44 -17.32
C PRO A 238 2.84 -20.61 -16.91
N VAL A 239 1.53 -20.42 -17.01
CA VAL A 239 0.50 -21.43 -16.77
C VAL A 239 -0.23 -21.70 -18.07
N THR A 240 -0.25 -22.95 -18.51
CA THR A 240 -0.85 -23.35 -19.79
C THR A 240 -2.20 -24.02 -19.58
N TYR A 241 -3.18 -23.64 -20.38
CA TYR A 241 -4.44 -24.35 -20.55
C TYR A 241 -4.59 -24.88 -21.98
N ALA A 242 -4.65 -26.20 -22.11
CA ALA A 242 -4.90 -26.94 -23.35
C ALA A 242 -6.18 -27.80 -23.17
N PRO A 243 -7.36 -27.31 -23.59
CA PRO A 243 -8.64 -27.96 -23.35
C PRO A 243 -8.74 -29.34 -24.01
N LEU A 244 -9.23 -30.32 -23.26
CA LEU A 244 -9.53 -31.68 -23.75
C LEU A 244 -10.97 -31.84 -24.25
N SER A 245 -11.84 -30.89 -23.93
CA SER A 245 -13.23 -30.82 -24.38
C SER A 245 -13.71 -29.36 -24.37
N GLN A 246 -14.90 -29.10 -24.93
CA GLN A 246 -15.51 -27.76 -24.90
C GLN A 246 -16.21 -27.44 -23.56
N HIS A 247 -16.26 -28.38 -22.62
CA HIS A 247 -16.89 -28.16 -21.32
C HIS A 247 -16.03 -27.28 -20.41
N ARG A 248 -16.72 -26.53 -19.54
CA ARG A 248 -16.05 -25.78 -18.47
C ARG A 248 -15.29 -26.74 -17.55
N VAL A 249 -14.05 -26.39 -17.25
CA VAL A 249 -13.21 -27.07 -16.26
C VAL A 249 -12.70 -26.06 -15.24
N SER A 250 -12.48 -26.56 -14.04
CA SER A 250 -11.83 -25.81 -12.97
C SER A 250 -10.70 -26.63 -12.38
N GLY A 251 -9.71 -25.94 -11.87
CA GLY A 251 -8.56 -26.51 -11.19
C GLY A 251 -7.98 -25.49 -10.24
N PHE A 252 -6.79 -25.78 -9.72
CA PHE A 252 -6.03 -24.81 -8.95
C PHE A 252 -4.55 -25.13 -9.06
N ILE A 253 -3.72 -24.10 -8.93
CA ILE A 253 -2.30 -24.23 -8.62
C ILE A 253 -2.15 -24.23 -7.10
N SER A 254 -1.30 -25.12 -6.59
CA SER A 254 -0.86 -25.11 -5.20
C SER A 254 0.64 -24.86 -5.15
N ILE A 255 1.03 -23.79 -4.45
CA ILE A 255 2.41 -23.38 -4.23
C ILE A 255 2.71 -23.63 -2.75
N GLN A 256 3.69 -24.49 -2.45
CA GLN A 256 4.15 -24.73 -1.08
C GLN A 256 5.39 -23.87 -0.80
N SER A 257 5.43 -23.23 0.37
CA SER A 257 6.51 -22.31 0.76
C SER A 257 6.93 -22.46 2.23
N ASP A 258 7.88 -21.64 2.68
CA ASP A 258 8.24 -21.43 4.09
C ASP A 258 7.62 -20.17 4.71
N ASP A 259 6.62 -19.61 4.05
CA ASP A 259 5.73 -18.61 4.64
C ASP A 259 5.06 -19.20 5.91
N PRO A 260 5.23 -18.57 7.09
CA PRO A 260 4.72 -19.11 8.36
C PRO A 260 3.18 -19.15 8.49
N ASP A 261 2.47 -18.22 7.87
CA ASP A 261 1.00 -18.12 7.95
C ASP A 261 0.28 -18.57 6.67
N GLU A 262 0.98 -18.60 5.54
CA GLU A 262 0.49 -19.12 4.26
C GLU A 262 1.44 -20.13 3.62
N SER A 263 1.77 -21.20 4.36
CA SER A 263 2.68 -22.26 3.89
C SER A 263 2.23 -22.95 2.59
N GLN A 264 0.96 -22.79 2.21
CA GLN A 264 0.37 -23.26 0.96
C GLN A 264 -0.53 -22.18 0.33
N LYS A 265 -0.08 -21.56 -0.77
CA LYS A 265 -0.89 -20.65 -1.59
C LYS A 265 -1.70 -21.43 -2.62
N ILE A 266 -2.99 -21.10 -2.76
CA ILE A 266 -3.89 -21.68 -3.76
C ILE A 266 -4.34 -20.60 -4.74
N VAL A 267 -4.12 -20.84 -6.04
CA VAL A 267 -4.58 -19.95 -7.13
C VAL A 267 -5.60 -20.72 -7.98
N PRO A 268 -6.90 -20.35 -7.96
CA PRO A 268 -7.92 -20.99 -8.77
C PRO A 268 -7.65 -20.83 -10.28
N LEU A 269 -7.99 -21.87 -11.04
CA LEU A 269 -7.93 -21.89 -12.50
C LEU A 269 -9.31 -22.14 -13.07
N ILE A 270 -9.70 -21.37 -14.08
CA ILE A 270 -10.94 -21.53 -14.82
C ILE A 270 -10.65 -21.55 -16.32
N GLY A 271 -11.19 -22.54 -17.02
CA GLY A 271 -11.06 -22.67 -18.48
C GLY A 271 -12.31 -23.22 -19.12
N GLY A 272 -12.54 -22.88 -20.39
CA GLY A 272 -13.74 -23.26 -21.14
C GLY A 272 -14.91 -22.29 -20.93
N GLU A 273 -15.95 -22.43 -21.75
CA GLU A 273 -17.08 -21.50 -21.73
C GLU A 273 -17.90 -21.60 -20.46
N ARG A 274 -18.25 -20.43 -19.92
CA ARG A 274 -19.48 -20.26 -19.15
C ARG A 274 -20.60 -20.11 -20.19
N THR A 275 -21.45 -21.13 -20.34
CA THR A 275 -22.59 -21.14 -21.28
C THR A 275 -23.74 -20.19 -20.89
N ILE A 276 -23.44 -19.07 -20.21
CA ILE A 276 -24.45 -18.08 -19.86
C ILE A 276 -23.84 -16.68 -19.89
N GLY A 277 -24.06 -15.98 -21.00
CA GLY A 277 -23.88 -14.55 -21.18
C GLY A 277 -25.11 -13.76 -20.69
N VAL A 278 -24.92 -12.47 -20.42
CA VAL A 278 -26.03 -11.57 -20.11
C VAL A 278 -26.90 -11.44 -21.37
N GLY A 279 -28.16 -11.88 -21.28
CA GLY A 279 -29.10 -11.91 -22.41
C GLY A 279 -29.43 -13.31 -22.93
N ASP A 280 -28.68 -14.34 -22.52
CA ASP A 280 -29.02 -15.73 -22.83
C ASP A 280 -30.24 -16.19 -22.02
N SER A 281 -31.07 -17.03 -22.65
CA SER A 281 -32.18 -17.67 -21.94
C SER A 281 -31.62 -18.56 -20.84
N PRO A 282 -32.00 -18.36 -19.56
CA PRO A 282 -31.51 -19.21 -18.49
C PRO A 282 -32.05 -20.64 -18.71
N ALA A 283 -31.22 -21.64 -18.37
CA ALA A 283 -31.65 -23.03 -18.39
C ALA A 283 -32.85 -23.21 -17.45
N ASP A 284 -33.89 -23.92 -17.91
CA ASP A 284 -35.04 -24.21 -17.07
C ASP A 284 -34.59 -25.05 -15.87
N PHE A 285 -35.04 -24.66 -14.68
CA PHE A 285 -34.83 -25.43 -13.46
C PHE A 285 -36.15 -25.57 -12.74
N THR A 286 -36.22 -26.61 -11.91
CA THR A 286 -37.40 -26.93 -11.11
C THR A 286 -37.07 -26.69 -9.64
N LEU A 287 -37.90 -25.90 -8.97
CA LEU A 287 -37.87 -25.74 -7.52
C LEU A 287 -39.16 -26.26 -6.92
N GLN A 288 -39.08 -26.84 -5.74
CA GLN A 288 -40.25 -27.20 -4.95
C GLN A 288 -40.23 -26.37 -3.67
N ASP A 289 -41.34 -25.70 -3.35
CA ASP A 289 -41.46 -25.00 -2.08
C ASP A 289 -41.75 -25.95 -0.91
N THR A 290 -41.82 -25.40 0.29
CA THR A 290 -42.10 -26.16 1.52
C THR A 290 -43.52 -26.74 1.58
N ASP A 291 -44.44 -26.26 0.75
CA ASP A 291 -45.80 -26.77 0.62
C ASP A 291 -45.93 -27.82 -0.51
N GLY A 292 -44.80 -28.19 -1.12
CA GLY A 292 -44.72 -29.19 -2.18
C GLY A 292 -45.12 -28.68 -3.56
N GLN A 293 -45.32 -27.37 -3.74
CA GLN A 293 -45.62 -26.78 -5.04
C GLN A 293 -44.37 -26.69 -5.90
N THR A 294 -44.51 -27.12 -7.15
CA THR A 294 -43.42 -27.15 -8.12
C THR A 294 -43.45 -25.91 -9.01
N TYR A 295 -42.30 -25.28 -9.15
CA TYR A 295 -42.07 -24.09 -9.96
C TYR A 295 -41.05 -24.39 -11.04
N HIS A 296 -41.40 -24.14 -12.30
CA HIS A 296 -40.46 -24.16 -13.42
C HIS A 296 -40.05 -22.73 -13.75
N LEU A 297 -38.75 -22.48 -13.93
CA LEU A 297 -38.25 -21.14 -14.26
C LEU A 297 -38.91 -20.58 -15.53
N GLN A 298 -39.17 -21.43 -16.53
CA GLN A 298 -39.83 -21.06 -17.80
C GLN A 298 -41.22 -20.42 -17.64
N ASP A 299 -41.93 -20.70 -16.54
CA ASP A 299 -43.24 -20.09 -16.24
C ASP A 299 -43.11 -18.59 -15.89
N PHE A 300 -41.90 -18.14 -15.55
CA PHE A 300 -41.61 -16.80 -15.06
C PHE A 300 -40.76 -15.96 -16.02
N ILE A 301 -39.95 -16.58 -16.90
CA ILE A 301 -39.06 -15.86 -17.85
C ILE A 301 -39.85 -15.02 -18.86
N GLN A 302 -41.01 -15.49 -19.34
CA GLN A 302 -41.77 -14.79 -20.39
C GLN A 302 -42.36 -13.45 -19.96
N LYS A 303 -42.36 -13.14 -18.65
CA LYS A 303 -43.04 -11.96 -18.09
C LYS A 303 -42.12 -10.73 -17.87
N LYS A 304 -40.86 -10.77 -18.30
CA LYS A 304 -39.83 -9.73 -18.02
C LYS A 304 -39.65 -9.43 -16.53
N ASN A 305 -39.91 -10.41 -15.67
CA ASN A 305 -39.77 -10.25 -14.23
C ASN A 305 -38.30 -10.46 -13.81
N VAL A 306 -37.83 -9.67 -12.85
CA VAL A 306 -36.61 -10.02 -12.10
C VAL A 306 -36.97 -11.16 -11.15
N ILE A 307 -36.24 -12.27 -11.25
CA ILE A 307 -36.44 -13.45 -10.41
C ILE A 307 -35.35 -13.45 -9.34
N VAL A 308 -35.77 -13.41 -8.07
CA VAL A 308 -34.86 -13.51 -6.92
C VAL A 308 -35.08 -14.87 -6.28
N LEU A 309 -34.02 -15.67 -6.19
CA LEU A 309 -34.01 -16.92 -5.43
C LEU A 309 -33.49 -16.64 -4.03
N ALA A 310 -34.36 -16.77 -3.03
CA ALA A 310 -33.98 -16.67 -1.63
C ALA A 310 -34.07 -18.06 -1.00
N PHE A 311 -32.95 -18.56 -0.47
CA PHE A 311 -32.90 -19.79 0.30
C PHE A 311 -32.89 -19.42 1.78
N TYR A 312 -33.84 -19.97 2.55
CA TYR A 312 -33.88 -19.84 3.99
C TYR A 312 -33.43 -21.16 4.60
N ALA A 313 -32.38 -21.12 5.44
CA ALA A 313 -32.04 -22.26 6.28
C ALA A 313 -32.91 -22.19 7.55
N SER A 314 -33.69 -23.23 7.82
CA SER A 314 -34.31 -23.43 9.13
C SER A 314 -33.32 -24.14 10.05
N TRP A 315 -33.03 -23.54 11.20
CA TRP A 315 -32.33 -24.19 12.33
C TRP A 315 -33.25 -25.13 13.09
#